data_AF-A0A2V7VU55-F1
#
_entry.id   AF-A0A2V7VU55-F1
#
_cell.length_a   1.000
_cell.length_b   1.000
_cell.length_c   1.000
_cell.angle_alpha   90.00
_cell.angle_beta   90.00
_cell.angle_gamma   90.00
#
_symmetry.space_group_name_H-M   'P 1'
#
loop_
_entity.id
_entity.type
_entity.pdbx_description
1 polymer ?
#
loop_
_entity_poly.entity_id
_entity_poly.type
_entity_poly.pdbx_seq_one_letter_code
_entity_poly.pdbx_strand_id
1 'polypeptide(L)'
;NLVTPAKSKVAETLEEFRGNHLYNLMDENVRRFNAEVAQIVLWDDHEVHDNWYPTEVLDDDPRYTVKSVALLAARARRAFLEHHPIRLGGQDPERVYRSFPYGPAIEVFALDMRSYRGPNSPNRGASLGPDSAILGAAQAEWLKQGLSASAATWKVVASDMPLGLVVR
;
A
#
# COMPACT_ATOMS: atom_id res chain seq x y z
N ASN A 1 26.11 -3.47 12.23
CA ASN A 1 24.72 -3.16 11.82
C ASN A 1 24.37 -1.76 12.28
N LEU A 2 24.01 -0.88 11.35
CA LEU A 2 23.56 0.48 11.66
C LEU A 2 22.06 0.44 11.95
N VAL A 3 21.61 1.08 13.04
CA VAL A 3 20.20 1.20 13.39
C VAL A 3 19.96 2.67 13.74
N THR A 4 19.02 3.33 13.05
CA THR A 4 18.64 4.72 13.35
C THR A 4 17.61 4.76 14.49
N PRO A 5 17.43 5.91 15.14
CA PRO A 5 16.38 6.07 16.16
C PRO A 5 14.97 5.70 15.66
N ALA A 6 14.65 6.00 14.39
CA ALA A 6 13.36 5.62 13.80
C ALA A 6 13.16 4.11 13.66
N LYS A 7 14.25 3.33 13.61
CA LYS A 7 14.25 1.86 13.51
C LYS A 7 14.40 1.15 14.86
N SER A 8 14.52 1.87 15.98
CA SER A 8 14.73 1.27 17.30
C SER A 8 13.44 0.79 17.98
N LYS A 9 12.27 1.25 17.49
CA LYS A 9 10.94 0.84 17.96
C LYS A 9 9.92 0.86 16.81
N VAL A 10 8.67 0.49 17.12
CA VAL A 10 7.55 0.67 16.20
C VAL A 10 7.29 2.15 15.91
N ALA A 11 6.96 2.47 14.65
CA ALA A 11 6.63 3.83 14.24
C ALA A 11 5.19 4.15 14.63
N GLU A 12 5.01 5.30 15.26
CA GLU A 12 3.70 5.78 15.71
C GLU A 12 3.44 7.21 15.23
N THR A 13 4.48 8.04 15.19
CA THR A 13 4.44 9.42 14.73
C THR A 13 4.79 9.52 13.25
N LEU A 14 4.36 10.60 12.59
CA LEU A 14 4.73 10.88 11.20
C LEU A 14 6.26 10.93 11.00
N GLU A 15 6.99 11.50 11.97
CA GLU A 15 8.45 11.61 11.88
C GLU A 15 9.13 10.24 11.96
N GLU A 16 8.60 9.31 12.76
CA GLU A 16 9.10 7.94 12.80
C GLU A 16 8.83 7.19 11.49
N PHE A 17 7.65 7.38 10.88
CA PHE A 17 7.37 6.81 9.55
C PHE A 17 8.29 7.39 8.48
N ARG A 18 8.55 8.70 8.47
CA ARG A 18 9.55 9.32 7.56
C ARG A 18 10.93 8.74 7.80
N GLY A 19 11.34 8.62 9.06
CA GLY A 19 12.61 8.00 9.43
C GLY A 19 12.75 6.55 8.96
N ASN A 20 11.65 5.79 8.91
CA ASN A 20 11.64 4.45 8.32
C ASN A 20 11.95 4.44 6.82
N HIS A 21 11.40 5.38 6.06
CA HIS A 21 11.74 5.53 4.63
C HIS A 21 13.18 6.01 4.44
N LEU A 22 13.60 7.02 5.20
CA LEU A 22 14.95 7.57 5.12
C LEU A 22 16.03 6.54 5.46
N TYR A 23 15.75 5.62 6.39
CA TYR A 23 16.66 4.54 6.74
C TYR A 23 17.04 3.68 5.52
N ASN A 24 16.07 3.31 4.68
CA ASN A 24 16.35 2.53 3.46
C ASN A 24 17.14 3.36 2.43
N LEU A 25 16.91 4.68 2.40
CA LEU A 25 17.66 5.60 1.55
C LEU A 25 19.08 5.89 2.07
N MET A 26 19.50 5.35 3.21
CA MET A 26 20.91 5.40 3.62
C MET A 26 21.78 4.41 2.82
N ASP A 27 21.18 3.38 2.23
CA ASP A 27 21.89 2.39 1.43
C ASP A 27 22.25 2.96 0.03
N GLU A 28 23.52 2.83 -0.33
CA GLU A 28 24.04 3.35 -1.60
C GLU A 28 23.42 2.64 -2.81
N ASN A 29 23.19 1.32 -2.72
CA ASN A 29 22.62 0.57 -3.83
C ASN A 29 21.15 0.93 -4.06
N VAL A 30 20.38 1.14 -2.99
CA VAL A 30 19.00 1.65 -3.07
C VAL A 30 18.98 3.02 -3.75
N ARG A 31 19.86 3.94 -3.33
CA ARG A 31 19.94 5.27 -3.94
C ARG A 31 20.33 5.22 -5.41
N ARG A 32 21.34 4.40 -5.77
CA ARG A 32 21.79 4.23 -7.16
C ARG A 32 20.66 3.68 -8.04
N PHE A 33 19.97 2.65 -7.57
CA PHE A 33 18.81 2.09 -8.29
C PHE A 33 17.72 3.14 -8.50
N ASN A 34 17.33 3.86 -7.44
CA ASN A 34 16.27 4.86 -7.51
C ASN A 34 16.63 6.07 -8.39
N ALA A 35 17.92 6.37 -8.59
CA ALA A 35 18.37 7.45 -9.46
C ALA A 35 18.30 7.11 -10.96
N GLU A 36 18.31 5.81 -11.31
CA GLU A 36 18.42 5.35 -12.70
C GLU A 36 17.15 4.64 -13.19
N VAL A 37 16.32 4.11 -12.28
CA VAL A 37 15.17 3.26 -12.63
C VAL A 37 13.86 3.92 -12.22
N ALA A 38 12.99 4.18 -13.20
CA ALA A 38 11.63 4.61 -12.93
C ALA A 38 10.83 3.47 -12.28
N GLN A 39 10.09 3.80 -11.22
CA GLN A 39 9.35 2.82 -10.41
C GLN A 39 7.85 3.11 -10.42
N ILE A 40 7.04 2.06 -10.53
CA ILE A 40 5.63 2.06 -10.17
C ILE A 40 5.52 1.40 -8.80
N VAL A 41 5.53 2.21 -7.74
CA VAL A 41 5.54 1.72 -6.36
C VAL A 41 4.11 1.44 -5.88
N LEU A 42 3.93 0.32 -5.18
CA LEU A 42 2.77 0.00 -4.36
C LEU A 42 3.22 -0.02 -2.90
N TRP A 43 2.26 0.14 -1.98
CA TRP A 43 2.47 -0.19 -0.57
C TRP A 43 1.78 -1.50 -0.21
N ASP A 44 2.21 -2.13 0.86
CA ASP A 44 1.55 -3.26 1.50
C ASP A 44 1.41 -2.95 3.01
N ASP A 45 1.36 -3.97 3.85
CA ASP A 45 1.18 -3.83 5.29
C ASP A 45 2.37 -3.19 5.98
N HIS A 46 3.59 -3.58 5.63
CA HIS A 46 4.81 -3.17 6.32
C HIS A 46 5.17 -1.68 6.19
N GLU A 47 4.50 -0.92 5.33
CA GLU A 47 4.56 0.55 5.37
C GLU A 47 3.86 1.13 6.61
N VAL A 48 2.95 0.38 7.24
CA VAL A 48 2.20 0.76 8.46
C VAL A 48 2.59 -0.14 9.64
N HIS A 49 2.15 -1.40 9.60
CA HIS A 49 2.42 -2.46 10.57
C HIS A 49 1.94 -3.80 10.01
N ASP A 50 2.51 -4.92 10.47
CA ASP A 50 2.25 -6.26 9.92
C ASP A 50 0.75 -6.60 9.88
N ASN A 51 0.28 -7.11 8.73
CA ASN A 51 -1.08 -7.58 8.52
C ASN A 51 -2.23 -6.59 8.78
N TRP A 52 -1.97 -5.29 8.77
CA TRP A 52 -2.97 -4.30 9.19
C TRP A 52 -4.26 -4.28 8.35
N TYR A 53 -5.34 -3.81 8.99
CA TYR A 53 -6.59 -3.42 8.33
C TYR A 53 -7.17 -2.13 8.97
N PRO A 54 -7.99 -1.35 8.26
CA PRO A 54 -8.36 0.01 8.68
C PRO A 54 -9.04 0.12 10.06
N THR A 55 -9.84 -0.88 10.43
CA THR A 55 -10.61 -0.90 11.69
C THR A 55 -9.90 -1.61 12.84
N GLU A 56 -8.64 -2.02 12.64
CA GLU A 56 -7.85 -2.69 13.68
C GLU A 56 -7.52 -1.76 14.86
N VAL A 57 -7.52 -2.34 16.06
CA VAL A 57 -7.10 -1.69 17.30
C VAL A 57 -6.04 -2.56 17.98
N LEU A 58 -4.88 -1.97 18.29
CA LEU A 58 -3.71 -2.69 18.80
C LEU A 58 -3.67 -2.81 20.33
N ASP A 59 -4.81 -3.05 20.97
CA ASP A 59 -4.93 -3.04 22.44
C ASP A 59 -3.98 -4.05 23.11
N ASP A 60 -3.83 -5.23 22.49
CA ASP A 60 -3.01 -6.33 23.01
C ASP A 60 -1.51 -6.20 22.68
N ASP A 61 -1.10 -5.20 21.90
CA ASP A 61 0.30 -4.99 21.56
C ASP A 61 0.96 -3.94 22.47
N PRO A 62 1.81 -4.35 23.44
CA PRO A 62 2.44 -3.42 24.38
C PRO A 62 3.51 -2.53 23.73
N ARG A 63 3.91 -2.80 22.48
CA ARG A 63 4.87 -1.97 21.74
C ARG A 63 4.27 -0.63 21.33
N TYR A 64 2.95 -0.57 21.17
CA TYR A 64 2.22 0.61 20.69
C TYR A 64 1.53 1.35 21.83
N THR A 65 1.75 2.66 21.90
CA THR A 65 0.94 3.59 22.68
C THR A 65 -0.27 4.06 21.88
N VAL A 66 -0.10 4.32 20.57
CA VAL A 66 -1.18 4.66 19.64
C VAL A 66 -1.88 3.38 19.19
N LYS A 67 -3.12 3.18 19.65
CA LYS A 67 -3.87 1.95 19.40
C LYS A 67 -4.66 1.95 18.09
N SER A 68 -4.99 3.12 17.55
CA SER A 68 -5.76 3.25 16.32
C SER A 68 -4.88 3.01 15.09
N VAL A 69 -5.10 1.88 14.40
CA VAL A 69 -4.40 1.58 13.14
C VAL A 69 -4.78 2.57 12.04
N ALA A 70 -6.03 3.06 12.00
CA ALA A 70 -6.44 4.11 11.07
C ALA A 70 -5.54 5.37 11.18
N LEU A 71 -5.19 5.77 12.40
CA LEU A 71 -4.30 6.91 12.63
C LEU A 71 -2.85 6.61 12.22
N LEU A 72 -2.36 5.40 12.50
CA LEU A 72 -1.04 4.95 12.06
C LEU A 72 -0.96 4.92 10.53
N ALA A 73 -1.95 4.34 9.87
CA ALA A 73 -2.04 4.25 8.41
C ALA A 73 -2.09 5.63 7.74
N ALA A 74 -2.80 6.60 8.30
CA ALA A 74 -2.81 7.97 7.78
C ALA A 74 -1.42 8.63 7.84
N ARG A 75 -0.68 8.44 8.94
CA ARG A 75 0.69 8.96 9.11
C ARG A 75 1.67 8.25 8.17
N ALA A 76 1.60 6.93 8.10
CA ALA A 76 2.38 6.10 7.20
C ALA A 76 2.15 6.46 5.73
N ARG A 77 0.89 6.61 5.30
CA ARG A 77 0.51 6.99 3.94
C ARG A 77 1.13 8.33 3.55
N ARG A 78 1.07 9.32 4.45
CA ARG A 78 1.71 10.60 4.20
C ARG A 78 3.22 10.45 4.02
N ALA A 79 3.90 9.70 4.88
CA ALA A 79 5.33 9.45 4.74
C ALA A 79 5.65 8.71 3.43
N PHE A 80 4.84 7.71 3.06
CA PHE A 80 4.97 6.95 1.81
C PHE A 80 4.86 7.87 0.58
N LEU A 81 3.84 8.73 0.53
CA LEU A 81 3.63 9.68 -0.56
C LEU A 81 4.72 10.76 -0.64
N GLU A 82 5.33 11.13 0.49
CA GLU A 82 6.46 12.06 0.54
C GLU A 82 7.78 11.45 0.01
N HIS A 83 7.93 10.12 0.06
CA HIS A 83 9.18 9.41 -0.28
C HIS A 83 9.14 8.62 -1.59
N HIS A 84 7.98 8.49 -2.23
CA HIS A 84 7.82 7.79 -3.49
C HIS A 84 7.29 8.72 -4.60
N PRO A 85 7.69 8.51 -5.87
CA PRO A 85 7.34 9.39 -6.99
C PRO A 85 5.89 9.14 -7.47
N ILE A 86 4.92 9.35 -6.60
CA ILE A 86 3.49 9.26 -6.90
C ILE A 86 2.96 10.67 -7.11
N ARG A 87 2.39 10.94 -8.29
CA ARG A 87 1.78 12.24 -8.57
C ARG A 87 0.54 12.42 -7.71
N LEU A 88 0.57 13.40 -6.83
CA LEU A 88 -0.60 13.83 -6.07
C LEU A 88 -1.47 14.68 -7.01
N GLY A 89 -2.72 14.29 -7.24
CA GLY A 89 -3.62 15.02 -8.12
C GLY A 89 -5.06 14.51 -8.11
N GLY A 90 -5.99 15.36 -8.56
CA GLY A 90 -7.40 15.00 -8.71
C GLY A 90 -8.24 15.15 -7.43
N GLN A 91 -9.30 14.35 -7.32
CA GLN A 91 -10.31 14.40 -6.26
C GLN A 91 -9.85 13.79 -4.92
N ASP A 92 -8.73 13.05 -4.92
CA ASP A 92 -8.23 12.32 -3.76
C ASP A 92 -6.69 12.39 -3.74
N PRO A 93 -6.11 13.37 -3.04
CA PRO A 93 -4.66 13.58 -3.00
C PRO A 93 -3.92 12.50 -2.21
N GLU A 94 -4.63 11.61 -1.51
CA GLU A 94 -4.04 10.53 -0.72
C GLU A 94 -4.13 9.16 -1.42
N ARG A 95 -4.68 9.10 -2.63
CA ARG A 95 -4.89 7.85 -3.35
C ARG A 95 -3.58 7.17 -3.76
N VAL A 96 -3.46 5.88 -3.46
CA VAL A 96 -2.33 5.04 -3.88
C VAL A 96 -2.61 4.29 -5.19
N TYR A 97 -3.82 3.73 -5.37
CA TYR A 97 -4.16 3.00 -6.59
C TYR A 97 -4.30 3.93 -7.80
N ARG A 98 -3.81 3.48 -8.96
CA ARG A 98 -3.73 4.29 -10.19
C ARG A 98 -3.40 3.42 -11.41
N SER A 99 -3.58 3.95 -12.62
CA SER A 99 -3.12 3.29 -13.85
C SER A 99 -2.03 4.07 -14.58
N PHE A 100 -1.20 3.34 -15.32
CA PHE A 100 -0.10 3.87 -16.13
C PHE A 100 -0.15 3.26 -17.53
N PRO A 101 -0.61 4.01 -18.54
CA PRO A 101 -0.50 3.59 -19.93
C PRO A 101 0.92 3.82 -20.45
N TYR A 102 1.43 2.86 -21.22
CA TYR A 102 2.69 2.94 -21.94
C TYR A 102 2.45 2.69 -23.42
N GLY A 103 2.13 3.78 -24.13
CA GLY A 103 1.70 3.73 -25.53
C GLY A 103 0.49 2.82 -25.74
N PRO A 104 0.34 2.19 -26.91
CA PRO A 104 -0.73 1.23 -27.17
C PRO A 104 -0.44 -0.18 -26.60
N ALA A 105 0.75 -0.40 -26.05
CA ALA A 105 1.23 -1.75 -25.76
C ALA A 105 0.78 -2.25 -24.39
N ILE A 106 0.96 -1.44 -23.34
CA ILE A 106 0.75 -1.86 -21.96
C ILE A 106 -0.07 -0.81 -21.22
N GLU A 107 -1.00 -1.25 -20.40
CA GLU A 107 -1.53 -0.45 -19.30
C GLU A 107 -1.37 -1.22 -17.98
N VAL A 108 -0.73 -0.58 -17.00
CA VAL A 108 -0.52 -1.14 -15.67
C VAL A 108 -1.55 -0.55 -14.71
N PHE A 109 -2.35 -1.38 -14.07
CA PHE A 109 -3.27 -1.03 -12.98
C PHE A 109 -2.60 -1.40 -11.65
N ALA A 110 -2.03 -0.41 -10.98
CA ALA A 110 -1.44 -0.57 -9.66
C ALA A 110 -2.54 -0.43 -8.60
N LEU A 111 -2.75 -1.50 -7.83
CA LEU A 111 -3.78 -1.57 -6.80
C LEU A 111 -3.30 -1.00 -5.46
N ASP A 112 -4.27 -0.75 -4.59
CA ASP A 112 -4.12 -0.60 -3.14
C ASP A 112 -5.06 -1.62 -2.49
N MET A 113 -4.50 -2.67 -1.88
CA MET A 113 -5.32 -3.71 -1.27
C MET A 113 -5.33 -3.65 0.26
N ARG A 114 -4.83 -2.53 0.84
CA ARG A 114 -4.80 -2.29 2.29
C ARG A 114 -5.75 -1.19 2.74
N SER A 115 -5.87 -0.09 2.02
CA SER A 115 -6.67 1.07 2.46
C SER A 115 -8.17 0.78 2.63
N TYR A 116 -8.71 -0.19 1.90
CA TYR A 116 -10.16 -0.38 1.74
C TYR A 116 -10.62 -1.81 2.05
N ARG A 117 -9.77 -2.60 2.68
CA ARG A 117 -10.06 -3.99 3.04
C ARG A 117 -10.85 -4.10 4.35
N GLY A 118 -11.58 -5.20 4.49
CA GLY A 118 -12.17 -5.62 5.76
C GLY A 118 -11.15 -6.22 6.72
N PRO A 119 -11.59 -6.66 7.91
CA PRO A 119 -10.74 -7.32 8.89
C PRO A 119 -10.06 -8.58 8.37
N ASN A 120 -8.95 -8.95 9.02
CA ASN A 120 -8.35 -10.26 8.82
C ASN A 120 -9.35 -11.35 9.22
N SER A 121 -9.50 -12.36 8.37
CA SER A 121 -10.33 -13.53 8.64
C SER A 121 -9.70 -14.77 8.04
N PRO A 122 -10.16 -15.98 8.43
CA PRO A 122 -9.78 -17.21 7.76
C PRO A 122 -10.14 -17.25 6.26
N ASN A 123 -10.88 -16.26 5.74
CA ASN A 123 -11.34 -16.16 4.36
C ASN A 123 -12.16 -17.38 3.91
N ARG A 124 -13.04 -17.89 4.79
CA ARG A 124 -13.94 -19.04 4.56
C ARG A 124 -15.42 -18.66 4.59
N GLY A 125 -15.74 -17.37 4.54
CA GLY A 125 -17.11 -16.88 4.57
C GLY A 125 -17.87 -17.29 3.31
N ALA A 126 -19.16 -17.65 3.47
CA ALA A 126 -20.01 -18.06 2.35
C ALA A 126 -20.65 -16.87 1.60
N SER A 127 -20.57 -15.66 2.15
CA SER A 127 -21.16 -14.45 1.59
C SER A 127 -20.12 -13.35 1.45
N LEU A 128 -20.17 -12.60 0.35
CA LEU A 128 -19.37 -11.40 0.16
C LEU A 128 -20.01 -10.23 0.93
N GLY A 129 -19.18 -9.45 1.63
CA GLY A 129 -19.60 -8.29 2.40
C GLY A 129 -18.44 -7.39 2.82
N PRO A 130 -18.69 -6.38 3.67
CA PRO A 130 -17.64 -5.48 4.18
C PRO A 130 -16.46 -6.23 4.82
N ASP A 131 -16.75 -7.32 5.54
CA ASP A 131 -15.73 -8.11 6.24
C ASP A 131 -14.87 -8.97 5.30
N SER A 132 -15.31 -9.17 4.05
CA SER A 132 -14.55 -9.88 3.01
C SER A 132 -14.00 -8.94 1.93
N ALA A 133 -14.13 -7.62 2.12
CA ALA A 133 -13.67 -6.64 1.14
C ALA A 133 -12.14 -6.61 1.08
N ILE A 134 -11.60 -6.42 -0.13
CA ILE A 134 -10.16 -6.26 -0.36
C ILE A 134 -9.86 -4.91 -1.00
N LEU A 135 -10.47 -4.62 -2.16
CA LEU A 135 -10.27 -3.35 -2.88
C LEU A 135 -11.24 -2.25 -2.42
N GLY A 136 -12.31 -2.60 -1.71
CA GLY A 136 -13.47 -1.73 -1.53
C GLY A 136 -14.24 -1.46 -2.84
N ALA A 137 -15.45 -0.94 -2.73
CA ALA A 137 -16.37 -0.82 -3.87
C ALA A 137 -15.86 0.16 -4.94
N ALA A 138 -15.31 1.31 -4.53
CA ALA A 138 -14.87 2.35 -5.45
C ALA A 138 -13.70 1.89 -6.33
N GLN A 139 -12.67 1.28 -5.75
CA GLN A 139 -11.52 0.77 -6.51
C GLN A 139 -11.89 -0.45 -7.35
N ALA A 140 -12.79 -1.32 -6.87
CA ALA A 140 -13.28 -2.44 -7.67
C ALA A 140 -14.01 -1.97 -8.93
N GLU A 141 -14.88 -0.96 -8.81
CA GLU A 141 -15.57 -0.38 -9.97
C GLU A 141 -14.61 0.39 -10.88
N TRP A 142 -13.66 1.16 -10.31
CA TRP A 142 -12.59 1.81 -11.07
C TRP A 142 -11.79 0.80 -11.90
N LEU A 143 -11.39 -0.34 -11.31
CA LEU A 143 -10.61 -1.36 -12.00
C LEU A 143 -11.42 -1.99 -13.14
N LYS A 144 -12.69 -2.34 -12.90
CA LYS A 144 -13.58 -2.91 -13.92
C LYS A 144 -13.77 -1.95 -15.10
N GLN A 145 -14.02 -0.68 -14.82
CA GLN A 145 -14.16 0.35 -15.85
C GLN A 145 -12.87 0.56 -16.63
N GLY A 146 -11.73 0.67 -15.94
CA GLY A 146 -10.42 0.83 -16.55
C GLY A 146 -10.04 -0.34 -17.46
N LEU A 147 -10.22 -1.58 -16.98
CA LEU A 147 -9.97 -2.78 -17.78
C LEU A 147 -10.86 -2.85 -19.02
N SER A 148 -12.14 -2.48 -18.89
CA SER A 148 -13.09 -2.48 -20.01
C SER A 148 -12.82 -1.38 -21.03
N ALA A 149 -12.33 -0.22 -20.59
CA ALA A 149 -12.06 0.93 -21.45
C ALA A 149 -10.68 0.87 -22.14
N SER A 150 -9.73 0.13 -21.53
CA SER A 150 -8.35 0.10 -22.00
C SER A 150 -8.19 -0.63 -23.34
N ALA A 151 -7.67 0.10 -24.33
CA ALA A 151 -7.31 -0.42 -25.64
C ALA A 151 -5.89 -1.00 -25.71
N ALA A 152 -5.15 -1.03 -24.59
CA ALA A 152 -3.80 -1.56 -24.57
C ALA A 152 -3.77 -3.06 -24.88
N THR A 153 -2.77 -3.49 -25.65
CA THR A 153 -2.55 -4.90 -26.01
C THR A 153 -2.44 -5.78 -24.76
N TRP A 154 -1.68 -5.32 -23.76
CA TRP A 154 -1.48 -5.98 -22.48
C TRP A 154 -2.00 -5.13 -21.33
N LYS A 155 -2.74 -5.77 -20.43
CA LYS A 155 -3.26 -5.16 -19.21
C LYS A 155 -2.62 -5.89 -18.04
N VAL A 156 -1.83 -5.17 -17.24
CA VAL A 156 -1.12 -5.73 -16.09
C VAL A 156 -1.82 -5.26 -14.83
N VAL A 157 -2.28 -6.18 -13.99
CA VAL A 157 -2.80 -5.86 -12.65
C VAL A 157 -1.69 -6.11 -11.65
N ALA A 158 -1.08 -5.02 -11.15
CA ALA A 158 -0.07 -5.08 -10.10
C ALA A 158 -0.76 -5.08 -8.74
N SER A 159 -0.48 -6.10 -7.94
CA SER A 159 -1.20 -6.48 -6.72
C SER A 159 -0.21 -6.54 -5.56
N ASP A 160 -0.49 -5.86 -4.45
CA ASP A 160 0.37 -5.92 -3.25
C ASP A 160 0.17 -7.23 -2.45
N MET A 161 -1.02 -7.82 -2.51
CA MET A 161 -1.29 -9.16 -1.96
C MET A 161 -1.48 -10.23 -3.05
N PRO A 162 -1.20 -11.51 -2.76
CA PRO A 162 -1.49 -12.61 -3.69
C PRO A 162 -3.00 -12.76 -3.99
N LEU A 163 -3.37 -12.91 -5.27
CA LEU A 163 -4.76 -13.13 -5.70
C LEU A 163 -5.23 -14.59 -5.58
N GLY A 164 -4.28 -15.52 -5.50
CA GLY A 164 -4.56 -16.94 -5.32
C GLY A 164 -3.37 -17.61 -4.67
N LEU A 165 -3.60 -18.25 -3.52
CA LEU A 165 -2.63 -19.13 -2.89
C LEU A 165 -3.10 -20.57 -3.09
N VAL A 166 -2.36 -21.36 -3.87
CA VAL A 166 -2.41 -22.81 -3.74
C VAL A 166 -1.52 -23.15 -2.55
N VAL A 167 -2.09 -23.15 -1.35
CA VAL A 167 -1.42 -23.71 -0.18
C VAL A 167 -1.46 -25.23 -0.35
N ARG A 168 -0.33 -25.84 -0.69
CA ARG A 168 -0.15 -27.29 -0.64
C ARG A 168 0.27 -27.72 0.75
#